data_AF-A0A9E5VBT6-F1
#
_entry.id   AF-A0A9E5VBT6-F1
#
_cell.length_a   1.000
_cell.length_b   1.000
_cell.length_c   1.000
_cell.angle_alpha   90.00
_cell.angle_beta   90.00
_cell.angle_gamma   90.00
#
_symmetry.space_group_name_H-M   'P 1'
#
loop_
_entity.id
_entity.type
_entity.pdbx_description
1 polymer ?
#
loop_
_entity_poly.entity_id
_entity_poly.type
_entity_poly.pdbx_seq_one_letter_code
_entity_poly.pdbx_strand_id
1 'polypeptide(L)'
;MSYLLKHLPTEGLEPRQFLRHCFGIAELTPAELLEEETDSQYRKKCITLLCAIFDIQRATVRKWGSDLNFDGMPNYCKISLAYIYTIGTMPRHLRSILKGEYNSPEVDAQTFLEKILLDGLTEQQILQTVSHANFRTTCIKTLTQVLHIGTKSVQDWGQDMSFCRMPQIHKHTLAYALAAISQAASSRTLEKVA
;
A
#
# COMPACT_ATOMS: atom_id res chain seq x y z
N MET A 1 11.96 17.04 -2.38
CA MET A 1 11.44 15.69 -2.10
C MET A 1 10.59 15.82 -0.85
N SER A 2 9.29 15.49 -0.90
CA SER A 2 8.34 15.77 0.19
C SER A 2 8.79 15.04 1.47
N TYR A 3 8.83 15.76 2.60
CA TYR A 3 9.25 15.22 3.90
C TYR A 3 8.35 14.05 4.33
N LEU A 4 7.08 14.08 3.94
CA LEU A 4 6.08 13.06 4.26
C LEU A 4 6.47 11.66 3.81
N LEU A 5 7.12 11.55 2.65
CA LEU A 5 7.50 10.25 2.06
C LEU A 5 8.67 9.58 2.78
N LYS A 6 9.43 10.31 3.61
CA LYS A 6 10.58 9.74 4.34
C LYS A 6 10.19 8.71 5.39
N HIS A 7 8.91 8.69 5.78
CA HIS A 7 8.37 7.80 6.80
C HIS A 7 7.72 6.54 6.23
N LEU A 8 7.60 6.47 4.89
CA LEU A 8 7.13 5.27 4.25
C LEU A 8 8.24 4.22 4.22
N PRO A 9 7.90 2.94 4.43
CA PRO A 9 8.76 1.83 4.08
C PRO A 9 9.33 2.00 2.66
N THR A 10 10.61 1.69 2.50
CA THR A 10 11.30 1.68 1.19
C THR A 10 11.53 0.27 0.67
N GLU A 11 11.20 -0.74 1.46
CA GLU A 11 11.31 -2.16 1.11
C GLU A 11 9.96 -2.84 1.29
N GLY A 12 9.68 -3.79 0.40
CA GLY A 12 8.46 -4.58 0.47
C GLY A 12 8.48 -5.55 1.64
N LEU A 13 7.31 -5.87 2.16
CA LEU A 13 7.15 -6.90 3.19
C LEU A 13 6.87 -8.25 2.53
N GLU A 14 7.55 -9.30 3.00
CA GLU A 14 7.33 -10.63 2.45
C GLU A 14 5.92 -11.15 2.79
N PRO A 15 5.21 -11.78 1.83
CA PRO A 15 3.79 -12.10 2.00
C PRO A 15 3.52 -12.99 3.20
N ARG A 16 4.34 -14.03 3.41
CA ARG A 16 4.16 -14.95 4.54
C ARG A 16 4.29 -14.27 5.89
N GLN A 17 5.25 -13.35 6.03
CA GLN A 17 5.44 -12.56 7.25
C GLN A 17 4.22 -11.68 7.52
N PHE A 18 3.74 -10.97 6.49
CA PHE A 18 2.54 -10.14 6.59
C PHE A 18 1.30 -10.96 6.97
N LEU A 19 1.11 -12.13 6.34
CA LEU A 19 -0.02 -13.00 6.60
C LEU A 19 -0.02 -13.51 8.04
N ARG A 20 1.13 -13.99 8.54
CA ARG A 20 1.26 -14.42 9.93
C ARG A 20 0.87 -13.33 10.92
N HIS A 21 1.29 -12.09 10.67
CA HIS A 21 0.87 -10.95 11.49
C HIS A 21 -0.65 -10.72 11.40
N CYS A 22 -1.23 -10.75 10.20
CA CYS A 22 -2.68 -10.55 10.02
C CYS A 22 -3.52 -11.60 10.76
N PHE A 23 -3.08 -12.86 10.76
CA PHE A 23 -3.75 -13.96 11.45
C PHE A 23 -3.41 -14.04 12.95
N GLY A 24 -2.53 -13.18 13.47
CA GLY A 24 -2.15 -13.17 14.88
C GLY A 24 -1.26 -14.35 15.29
N ILE A 25 -0.57 -14.97 14.32
CA ILE A 25 0.27 -16.15 14.53
C ILE A 25 1.77 -15.86 14.40
N ALA A 26 2.16 -14.58 14.25
CA ALA A 26 3.57 -14.20 14.00
C ALA A 26 4.54 -14.60 15.12
N GLU A 27 4.07 -14.60 16.36
CA GLU A 27 4.88 -14.90 17.56
C GLU A 27 4.82 -16.37 17.99
N LEU A 28 4.15 -17.22 17.21
CA LEU A 28 4.06 -18.66 17.50
C LEU A 28 5.42 -19.35 17.28
N THR A 29 5.63 -20.44 18.00
CA THR A 29 6.80 -21.29 17.81
C THR A 29 6.78 -21.96 16.43
N PRO A 30 7.92 -22.45 15.92
CA PRO A 30 7.95 -23.13 14.63
C PRO A 30 7.00 -24.33 14.51
N ALA A 31 6.74 -25.05 15.62
CA ALA A 31 5.83 -26.18 15.64
C ALA A 31 4.36 -25.74 15.51
N GLU A 32 3.96 -24.72 16.27
CA GLU A 32 2.62 -24.13 16.22
C GLU A 32 2.35 -23.44 14.88
N LEU A 33 3.35 -22.75 14.32
CA LEU A 33 3.29 -22.19 12.96
C LEU A 33 3.02 -23.28 11.93
N LEU A 34 3.70 -24.43 12.04
CA LEU A 34 3.49 -25.54 11.11
C LEU A 34 2.07 -26.09 11.22
N GLU A 35 1.53 -26.24 12.42
CA GLU A 35 0.15 -26.67 12.65
C GLU A 35 -0.86 -25.73 11.97
N GLU A 36 -0.76 -24.42 12.23
CA GLU A 36 -1.64 -23.40 11.63
C GLU A 36 -1.47 -23.31 10.10
N GLU A 37 -0.23 -23.35 9.60
CA GLU A 37 0.06 -23.20 8.18
C GLU A 37 -0.25 -24.46 7.35
N THR A 38 -0.38 -25.63 7.99
CA THR A 38 -0.82 -26.87 7.35
C THR A 38 -2.34 -27.07 7.38
N ASP A 39 -3.08 -26.23 8.10
CA ASP A 39 -4.54 -26.20 8.04
C ASP A 39 -5.02 -26.01 6.58
N SER A 40 -5.91 -26.89 6.15
CA SER A 40 -6.40 -26.93 4.76
C SER A 40 -7.06 -25.63 4.31
N GLN A 41 -7.55 -24.81 5.25
CA GLN A 41 -8.20 -23.53 4.96
C GLN A 41 -7.23 -22.35 5.07
N TYR A 42 -6.07 -22.48 5.71
CA TYR A 42 -5.13 -21.36 5.93
C TYR A 42 -4.73 -20.69 4.60
N ARG A 43 -4.24 -21.46 3.64
CA ARG A 43 -3.91 -20.91 2.31
C ARG A 43 -5.10 -20.25 1.62
N LYS A 44 -6.31 -20.81 1.75
CA LYS A 44 -7.53 -20.23 1.18
C LYS A 44 -7.89 -18.90 1.86
N LYS A 45 -7.70 -18.78 3.17
CA LYS A 45 -7.86 -17.54 3.94
C LYS A 45 -6.82 -16.50 3.49
N CYS A 46 -5.55 -16.89 3.35
CA CYS A 46 -4.48 -16.01 2.85
C CYS A 46 -4.81 -15.45 1.46
N ILE A 47 -5.22 -16.31 0.53
CA ILE A 47 -5.64 -15.87 -0.82
C ILE A 47 -6.81 -14.89 -0.73
N THR A 48 -7.80 -15.17 0.12
CA THR A 48 -8.98 -14.30 0.29
C THR A 48 -8.58 -12.93 0.81
N LEU A 49 -7.66 -12.88 1.78
CA LEU A 49 -7.12 -11.63 2.32
C LEU A 49 -6.36 -10.82 1.26
N LEU A 50 -5.45 -11.46 0.52
CA LEU A 50 -4.71 -10.78 -0.55
C LEU A 50 -5.64 -10.28 -1.67
N CYS A 51 -6.66 -11.06 -2.04
CA CYS A 51 -7.66 -10.61 -3.02
C CYS A 51 -8.39 -9.35 -2.55
N ALA A 52 -8.82 -9.32 -1.28
CA ALA A 52 -9.59 -8.22 -0.72
C ALA A 52 -8.75 -6.93 -0.59
N ILE A 53 -7.48 -7.04 -0.21
CA ILE A 53 -6.58 -5.88 -0.05
C ILE A 53 -6.26 -5.22 -1.39
N PHE A 54 -6.05 -6.02 -2.43
CA PHE A 54 -5.63 -5.52 -3.75
C PHE A 54 -6.78 -5.33 -4.74
N ASP A 55 -7.98 -5.74 -4.36
CA ASP A 55 -9.15 -5.87 -5.24
C ASP A 55 -8.82 -6.62 -6.54
N ILE A 56 -8.28 -7.83 -6.39
CA ILE A 56 -7.90 -8.69 -7.53
C ILE A 56 -8.52 -10.07 -7.43
N GLN A 57 -8.60 -10.73 -8.59
CA GLN A 57 -9.14 -12.07 -8.70
C GLN A 57 -8.24 -13.12 -8.03
N ARG A 58 -8.88 -14.14 -7.45
CA ARG A 58 -8.20 -15.32 -6.87
C ARG A 58 -7.24 -15.99 -7.85
N ALA A 59 -7.57 -15.98 -9.14
CA ALA A 59 -6.72 -16.55 -10.19
C ALA A 59 -5.36 -15.84 -10.28
N THR A 60 -5.32 -14.53 -10.08
CA THR A 60 -4.08 -13.73 -10.06
C THR A 60 -3.23 -14.11 -8.85
N VAL A 61 -3.82 -14.14 -7.65
CA VAL A 61 -3.08 -14.48 -6.42
C VAL A 61 -2.53 -15.91 -6.47
N ARG A 62 -3.29 -16.86 -7.03
CA ARG A 62 -2.82 -18.25 -7.19
C ARG A 62 -1.60 -18.37 -8.10
N LYS A 63 -1.41 -17.44 -9.05
CA LYS A 63 -0.23 -17.42 -9.93
C LYS A 63 1.03 -16.88 -9.24
N TRP A 64 0.90 -16.26 -8.06
CA TRP A 64 2.07 -15.80 -7.30
C TRP A 64 2.80 -16.94 -6.59
N GLY A 65 2.25 -18.14 -6.51
CA GLY A 65 2.95 -19.29 -5.93
C GLY A 65 2.00 -20.39 -5.50
N SER A 66 2.51 -21.62 -5.47
CA SER A 66 1.77 -22.79 -4.97
C SER A 66 1.79 -22.89 -3.45
N ASP A 67 2.77 -22.28 -2.79
CA ASP A 67 2.97 -22.34 -1.34
C ASP A 67 2.40 -21.10 -0.62
N LEU A 68 2.87 -20.86 0.60
CA LEU A 68 2.49 -19.72 1.47
C LEU A 68 3.46 -18.54 1.37
N ASN A 69 4.55 -18.66 0.59
CA ASN A 69 5.52 -17.59 0.39
C ASN A 69 5.07 -16.62 -0.70
N PHE A 70 4.33 -17.11 -1.71
CA PHE A 70 3.85 -16.30 -2.83
C PHE A 70 4.98 -15.56 -3.57
N ASP A 71 6.09 -16.27 -3.86
CA ASP A 71 7.34 -15.71 -4.41
C ASP A 71 7.16 -14.88 -5.69
N GLY A 72 6.15 -15.18 -6.50
CA GLY A 72 5.77 -14.44 -7.70
C GLY A 72 4.96 -13.17 -7.46
N MET A 73 4.75 -12.75 -6.21
CA MET A 73 4.06 -11.50 -5.88
C MET A 73 4.87 -10.30 -6.39
N PRO A 74 4.26 -9.37 -7.15
CA PRO A 74 4.95 -8.18 -7.63
C PRO A 74 5.44 -7.27 -6.50
N ASN A 75 6.58 -6.59 -6.71
CA ASN A 75 7.16 -5.69 -5.71
C ASN A 75 6.22 -4.56 -5.26
N TYR A 76 5.41 -4.01 -6.16
CA TYR A 76 4.42 -2.99 -5.79
C TYR A 76 3.31 -3.53 -4.86
N CYS A 77 3.01 -4.84 -4.91
CA CYS A 77 2.15 -5.47 -3.92
C CYS A 77 2.89 -5.61 -2.59
N LYS A 78 4.15 -6.07 -2.60
CA LYS A 78 4.96 -6.20 -1.37
C LYS A 78 5.13 -4.87 -0.64
N ILE A 79 5.33 -3.75 -1.34
CA ILE A 79 5.40 -2.43 -0.69
C ILE A 79 4.05 -2.02 -0.09
N SER A 80 2.94 -2.34 -0.78
CA SER A 80 1.61 -2.11 -0.23
C SER A 80 1.39 -2.90 1.06
N LEU A 81 1.86 -4.15 1.13
CA LEU A 81 1.82 -4.94 2.37
C LEU A 81 2.60 -4.25 3.50
N ALA A 82 3.75 -3.65 3.21
CA ALA A 82 4.53 -2.90 4.19
C ALA A 82 3.78 -1.64 4.69
N TYR A 83 3.09 -0.92 3.80
CA TYR A 83 2.25 0.22 4.19
C TYR A 83 1.12 -0.24 5.10
N ILE A 84 0.43 -1.31 4.74
CA ILE A 84 -0.66 -1.88 5.52
C ILE A 84 -0.18 -2.36 6.89
N TYR A 85 0.97 -3.02 6.93
CA TYR A 85 1.60 -3.46 8.17
C TYR A 85 1.90 -2.29 9.10
N THR A 86 2.42 -1.19 8.56
CA THR A 86 2.71 0.05 9.32
C THR A 86 1.45 0.66 9.94
N ILE A 87 0.29 0.56 9.26
CA ILE A 87 -1.00 1.04 9.79
C ILE A 87 -1.48 0.15 10.95
N GLY A 88 -1.17 -1.15 10.93
CA GLY A 88 -1.49 -2.09 12.03
C GLY A 88 -2.96 -2.45 12.18
N THR A 89 -3.84 -2.09 11.24
CA THR A 89 -5.30 -2.27 11.37
C THR A 89 -5.82 -3.60 10.81
N MET A 90 -5.05 -4.34 10.01
CA MET A 90 -5.56 -5.54 9.33
C MET A 90 -6.12 -6.63 10.23
N PRO A 91 -5.54 -6.95 11.40
CA PRO A 91 -6.14 -7.91 12.31
C PRO A 91 -7.59 -7.57 12.69
N ARG A 92 -7.94 -6.26 12.76
CA ARG A 92 -9.30 -5.79 13.05
C ARG A 92 -10.27 -5.99 11.88
N HIS A 93 -9.77 -5.95 10.64
CA HIS A 93 -10.55 -6.15 9.42
C HIS A 93 -10.58 -7.60 8.94
N LEU A 94 -9.80 -8.50 9.54
CA LEU A 94 -9.69 -9.89 9.09
C LEU A 94 -11.06 -10.58 9.01
N ARG A 95 -11.91 -10.39 10.01
CA ARG A 95 -13.26 -10.99 10.02
C ARG A 95 -14.13 -10.50 8.87
N SER A 96 -14.16 -9.19 8.59
CA SER A 96 -14.95 -8.63 7.47
C SER A 96 -14.38 -9.07 6.13
N ILE A 97 -13.05 -9.13 6.01
CA ILE A 97 -12.35 -9.63 4.81
C ILE A 97 -12.76 -11.08 4.49
N LEU A 98 -12.73 -11.97 5.48
CA LEU A 98 -13.06 -13.38 5.28
C LEU A 98 -14.54 -13.60 4.94
N LYS A 99 -15.42 -12.68 5.34
CA LYS A 99 -16.84 -12.66 4.98
C LYS A 99 -17.12 -12.00 3.62
N GLY A 100 -16.13 -11.32 3.01
CA GLY A 100 -16.32 -10.56 1.77
C GLY A 100 -17.03 -9.20 1.98
N GLU A 101 -17.01 -8.66 3.20
CA GLU A 101 -17.64 -7.40 3.58
C GLU A 101 -16.65 -6.21 3.58
N TYR A 102 -15.36 -6.49 3.33
CA TYR A 102 -14.31 -5.48 3.33
C TYR A 102 -14.21 -4.78 1.97
N ASN A 103 -14.24 -3.46 1.99
CA ASN A 103 -13.94 -2.62 0.83
C ASN A 103 -12.52 -2.05 0.99
N SER A 104 -11.65 -2.32 0.02
CA SER A 104 -10.30 -1.77 0.01
C SER A 104 -10.36 -0.25 -0.21
N PRO A 105 -9.65 0.56 0.60
CA PRO A 105 -9.61 2.00 0.39
C PRO A 105 -8.92 2.31 -0.93
N GLU A 106 -9.34 3.38 -1.60
CA GLU A 106 -8.74 3.84 -2.85
C GLU A 106 -8.65 5.37 -2.88
N VAL A 107 -7.65 5.87 -3.58
CA VAL A 107 -7.48 7.29 -3.86
C VAL A 107 -6.89 7.45 -5.25
N ASP A 108 -7.40 8.41 -6.03
CA ASP A 108 -6.81 8.72 -7.33
C ASP A 108 -5.45 9.43 -7.19
N ALA A 109 -4.71 9.50 -8.29
CA ALA A 109 -3.38 10.09 -8.30
C ALA A 109 -3.42 11.59 -7.99
N GLN A 110 -4.45 12.31 -8.44
CA GLN A 110 -4.57 13.74 -8.21
C GLN A 110 -4.73 14.05 -6.73
N THR A 111 -5.72 13.44 -6.08
CA THR A 111 -6.00 13.58 -4.65
C THR A 111 -4.77 13.22 -3.82
N PHE A 112 -4.07 12.13 -4.19
CA PHE A 112 -2.81 11.76 -3.55
C PHE A 112 -1.74 12.84 -3.71
N LEU A 113 -1.49 13.32 -4.93
CA LEU A 113 -0.45 14.29 -5.23
C LEU A 113 -0.72 15.65 -4.60
N GLU A 114 -1.97 16.10 -4.59
CA GLU A 114 -2.41 17.30 -3.88
C GLU A 114 -2.08 17.18 -2.40
N LYS A 115 -2.40 16.04 -1.78
CA LYS A 115 -2.10 15.81 -0.36
C LYS A 115 -0.61 15.79 -0.05
N ILE A 116 0.21 15.28 -0.96
CA ILE A 116 1.67 15.11 -0.72
C ILE A 116 2.50 16.33 -1.09
N LEU A 117 2.08 17.09 -2.11
CA LEU A 117 2.86 18.16 -2.71
C LEU A 117 2.31 19.55 -2.43
N LEU A 118 1.00 19.67 -2.20
CA LEU A 118 0.31 20.96 -2.15
C LEU A 118 -0.37 21.25 -0.80
N ASP A 119 -0.59 20.23 0.03
CA ASP A 119 -1.19 20.39 1.35
C ASP A 119 -0.39 21.37 2.23
N GLY A 120 -1.09 22.34 2.83
CA GLY A 120 -0.49 23.40 3.64
C GLY A 120 0.09 24.58 2.86
N LEU A 121 0.01 24.59 1.52
CA LEU A 121 0.38 25.74 0.71
C LEU A 121 -0.78 26.73 0.55
N THR A 122 -0.45 28.02 0.43
CA THR A 122 -1.41 29.07 0.02
C THR A 122 -1.73 28.97 -1.48
N GLU A 123 -2.84 29.56 -1.92
CA GLU A 123 -3.22 29.59 -3.34
C GLU A 123 -2.12 30.12 -4.27
N GLN A 124 -1.41 31.18 -3.84
CA GLN A 124 -0.29 31.74 -4.62
C GLN A 124 0.88 30.76 -4.73
N GLN A 125 1.20 30.04 -3.66
CA GLN A 125 2.26 29.02 -3.66
C GLN A 125 1.86 27.79 -4.48
N ILE A 126 0.59 27.39 -4.43
CA ILE A 126 0.06 26.33 -5.30
C ILE A 126 0.26 26.74 -6.75
N LEU A 127 -0.19 27.93 -7.14
CA LEU A 127 -0.08 28.43 -8.50
C LEU A 127 1.38 28.45 -8.98
N GLN A 128 2.30 28.98 -8.16
CA GLN A 128 3.73 28.94 -8.45
C GLN A 128 4.27 27.52 -8.63
N THR A 129 3.84 26.58 -7.78
CA THR A 129 4.29 25.19 -7.80
C THR A 129 3.78 24.46 -9.05
N VAL A 130 2.49 24.55 -9.36
CA VAL A 130 1.88 23.85 -10.50
C VAL A 130 2.28 24.47 -11.84
N SER A 131 2.56 25.77 -11.90
CA SER A 131 3.05 26.45 -13.11
C SER A 131 4.54 26.19 -13.39
N HIS A 132 5.28 25.60 -12.45
CA HIS A 132 6.69 25.33 -12.65
C HIS A 132 6.91 24.20 -13.67
N ALA A 133 7.84 24.39 -14.61
CA ALA A 133 8.05 23.46 -15.74
C ALA A 133 8.40 22.01 -15.34
N ASN A 134 8.94 21.81 -14.13
CA ASN A 134 9.28 20.49 -13.60
C ASN A 134 8.18 19.84 -12.75
N PHE A 135 7.01 20.47 -12.59
CA PHE A 135 5.97 19.99 -11.68
C PHE A 135 5.52 18.58 -12.05
N ARG A 136 5.27 18.34 -13.35
CA ARG A 136 4.94 17.01 -13.87
C ARG A 136 6.01 15.96 -13.54
N THR A 137 7.28 16.30 -13.70
CA THR A 137 8.40 15.42 -13.34
C THR A 137 8.40 15.10 -11.85
N THR A 138 8.04 16.06 -11.00
CA THR A 138 7.90 15.87 -9.55
C THR A 138 6.73 14.93 -9.22
N CYS A 139 5.59 15.06 -9.89
CA CYS A 139 4.46 14.14 -9.76
C CYS A 139 4.86 12.71 -10.13
N ILE A 140 5.50 12.53 -11.29
CA ILE A 140 5.97 11.21 -11.75
C ILE A 140 6.94 10.62 -10.72
N LYS A 141 7.95 11.38 -10.28
CA LYS A 141 8.93 10.92 -9.30
C LYS A 141 8.27 10.49 -7.99
N THR A 142 7.26 11.25 -7.55
CA THR A 142 6.49 10.95 -6.33
C THR A 142 5.73 9.63 -6.47
N LEU A 143 5.02 9.43 -7.58
CA LEU A 143 4.29 8.18 -7.83
C LEU A 143 5.23 6.97 -7.99
N THR A 144 6.32 7.11 -8.76
CA THR A 144 7.35 6.08 -8.90
C THR A 144 7.90 5.65 -7.54
N GLN A 145 8.21 6.62 -6.67
CA GLN A 145 8.75 6.34 -5.34
C GLN A 145 7.74 5.60 -4.45
N VAL A 146 6.47 6.02 -4.44
CA VAL A 146 5.44 5.42 -3.57
C VAL A 146 4.97 4.06 -4.08
N LEU A 147 4.88 3.90 -5.39
CA LEU A 147 4.37 2.67 -6.00
C LEU A 147 5.46 1.63 -6.27
N HIS A 148 6.74 2.02 -6.19
CA HIS A 148 7.89 1.16 -6.50
C HIS A 148 7.80 0.53 -7.90
N ILE A 149 7.43 1.35 -8.89
CA ILE A 149 7.33 0.96 -10.30
C ILE A 149 8.21 1.84 -11.18
N GLY A 150 8.43 1.44 -12.43
CA GLY A 150 9.23 2.20 -13.39
C GLY A 150 8.57 3.53 -13.79
N THR A 151 9.40 4.56 -13.95
CA THR A 151 9.01 5.90 -14.43
C THR A 151 8.21 5.85 -15.73
N LYS A 152 8.59 4.96 -16.66
CA LYS A 152 7.91 4.81 -17.96
C LYS A 152 6.44 4.40 -17.78
N SER A 153 6.16 3.46 -16.87
CA SER A 153 4.80 3.03 -16.58
C SER A 153 3.93 4.18 -16.11
N VAL A 154 4.45 5.04 -15.22
CA VAL A 154 3.73 6.22 -14.69
C VAL A 154 3.48 7.25 -15.79
N GLN A 155 4.48 7.50 -16.65
CA GLN A 155 4.35 8.43 -17.78
C GLN A 155 3.24 8.04 -18.74
N ASP A 156 3.00 6.74 -18.91
CA ASP A 156 1.97 6.22 -19.81
C ASP A 156 0.55 6.36 -19.25
N TRP A 157 0.37 6.77 -17.99
CA TRP A 157 -0.97 6.92 -17.40
C TRP A 157 -1.70 8.21 -17.75
N GLY A 158 -1.00 9.22 -18.26
CA GLY A 158 -1.61 10.50 -18.60
C GLY A 158 -0.58 11.61 -18.73
N GLN A 159 -1.03 12.77 -19.22
CA GLN A 159 -0.17 13.94 -19.42
C GLN A 159 -0.32 15.00 -18.32
N ASP A 160 -1.37 14.92 -17.52
CA ASP A 160 -1.67 15.84 -16.42
C ASP A 160 -1.53 15.15 -15.05
N MET A 161 -1.91 15.86 -13.99
CA MET A 161 -1.85 15.40 -12.60
C MET A 161 -2.91 14.35 -12.25
N SER A 162 -3.91 14.13 -13.12
CA SER A 162 -4.95 13.12 -12.89
C SER A 162 -4.44 11.69 -13.08
N PHE A 163 -3.45 11.50 -13.97
CA PHE A 163 -2.98 10.19 -14.42
C PHE A 163 -4.16 9.24 -14.69
N CYS A 164 -5.15 9.70 -15.47
CA CYS A 164 -6.46 9.07 -15.65
C CYS A 164 -6.45 7.59 -16.09
N ARG A 165 -5.35 7.09 -16.67
CA ARG A 165 -5.17 5.69 -17.06
C ARG A 165 -4.43 4.84 -16.01
N MET A 166 -4.22 5.35 -14.79
CA MET A 166 -3.60 4.60 -13.71
C MET A 166 -4.44 3.36 -13.35
N PRO A 167 -3.83 2.16 -13.34
CA PRO A 167 -4.50 0.94 -12.92
C PRO A 167 -5.09 1.02 -11.51
N GLN A 168 -6.26 0.42 -11.31
CA GLN A 168 -7.00 0.46 -10.04
C GLN A 168 -6.17 -0.03 -8.84
N ILE A 169 -5.39 -1.10 -9.02
CA ILE A 169 -4.53 -1.65 -7.96
C ILE A 169 -3.60 -0.60 -7.33
N HIS A 170 -3.12 0.37 -8.11
CA HIS A 170 -2.25 1.43 -7.61
C HIS A 170 -3.01 2.46 -6.78
N LYS A 171 -4.32 2.68 -7.03
CA LYS A 171 -5.15 3.53 -6.17
C LYS A 171 -5.24 3.00 -4.75
N HIS A 172 -5.33 1.67 -4.60
CA HIS A 172 -5.29 1.03 -3.28
C HIS A 172 -3.93 1.24 -2.61
N THR A 173 -2.82 1.04 -3.33
CA THR A 173 -1.47 1.32 -2.81
C THR A 173 -1.33 2.76 -2.34
N LEU A 174 -1.80 3.74 -3.12
CA LEU A 174 -1.76 5.15 -2.74
C LEU A 174 -2.58 5.42 -1.48
N ALA A 175 -3.75 4.79 -1.32
CA ALA A 175 -4.58 4.96 -0.14
C ALA A 175 -3.90 4.40 1.11
N TYR A 176 -3.29 3.21 1.01
CA TYR A 176 -2.50 2.64 2.10
C TYR A 176 -1.27 3.48 2.43
N ALA A 177 -0.59 4.06 1.44
CA ALA A 177 0.51 4.98 1.66
C ALA A 177 0.07 6.25 2.43
N LEU A 178 -1.06 6.86 2.08
CA LEU A 178 -1.60 8.01 2.82
C LEU A 178 -1.95 7.68 4.26
N ALA A 179 -2.57 6.52 4.49
CA ALA A 179 -2.90 6.07 5.82
C ALA A 179 -1.63 5.81 6.65
N ALA A 180 -0.59 5.20 6.07
CA ALA A 180 0.69 5.00 6.73
C ALA A 180 1.40 6.33 7.07
N ILE A 181 1.39 7.31 6.16
CA ILE A 181 1.92 8.66 6.41
C ILE A 181 1.17 9.33 7.58
N SER A 182 -0.16 9.22 7.59
CA SER A 182 -1.01 9.82 8.62
C SER A 182 -0.77 9.18 9.99
N GLN A 183 -0.56 7.86 10.03
CA GLN A 183 -0.21 7.12 11.24
C GLN A 183 1.16 7.58 11.78
N ALA A 184 2.17 7.67 10.91
CA ALA A 184 3.51 8.11 11.30
C ALA A 184 3.54 9.57 11.82
N ALA A 185 2.73 10.45 11.22
CA ALA A 185 2.58 11.82 11.70
C ALA A 185 1.92 11.88 13.10
N SER A 186 0.93 11.04 13.35
CA SER A 186 0.19 11.01 14.63
C SER A 186 1.04 10.47 15.79
N SER A 187 1.81 9.40 15.56
CA SER A 187 2.71 8.83 16.58
C SER A 187 3.76 9.85 17.06
N ARG A 188 4.24 10.73 16.18
CA ARG A 188 5.20 11.80 16.53
C ARG A 188 4.61 12.92 17.35
N THR A 189 3.33 13.24 17.17
CA THR A 189 2.67 14.24 18.01
C THR A 189 2.55 13.74 19.45
N LEU A 190 2.34 12.43 19.64
CA LEU A 190 2.31 11.82 20.97
C LEU A 190 3.70 11.81 21.64
N GLU A 191 4.77 11.52 20.89
CA GLU A 191 6.16 11.56 21.41
C GLU A 191 6.67 12.97 21.77
N LYS A 192 6.10 14.03 21.19
CA LYS A 192 6.46 15.41 21.51
C LYS A 192 5.68 15.99 22.70
N VAL A 193 4.63 15.32 23.13
CA VAL A 193 3.73 15.75 24.22
C VAL A 193 3.94 14.92 25.50
N ALA A 194 4.70 13.81 25.40
CA ALA A 194 5.21 13.03 26.53
C ALA A 194 6.57 13.54 26.99
#